data_AF-A0A7Y4XE05-F1
#
_entry.id   AF-A0A7Y4XE05-F1
#
_cell.length_a   1.000
_cell.length_b   1.000
_cell.length_c   1.000
_cell.angle_alpha   90.00
_cell.angle_beta   90.00
_cell.angle_gamma   90.00
#
_symmetry.space_group_name_H-M   'P 1'
#
loop_
_entity.id
_entity.type
_entity.pdbx_description
1 polymer ?
#
loop_
_entity_poly.entity_id
_entity_poly.type
_entity_poly.pdbx_seq_one_letter_code
_entity_poly.pdbx_strand_id
1 'polypeptide(L)' 'MDEHNACMEAFARLCEDVNTDQKSAINQSDYWLFELGFRSAIEELLLIADSGSQSQKFVSPRFQMLADKILNSRLH' A
#
# COMPACT_ATOMS: atom_id res chain seq x y z
N MET A 1 -22.02 4.56 -15.51
CA MET A 1 -21.24 5.21 -14.45
C MET A 1 -19.94 4.46 -14.41
N ASP A 2 -18.87 5.02 -14.98
CA ASP A 2 -17.55 4.46 -14.81
C ASP A 2 -17.19 4.58 -13.33
N GLU A 3 -17.16 3.43 -12.66
CA GLU A 3 -16.89 3.35 -11.22
C GLU A 3 -15.46 3.86 -10.99
N HIS A 4 -15.34 5.00 -10.30
CA HIS A 4 -14.05 5.59 -9.98
C HIS A 4 -13.29 4.66 -9.02
N ASN A 5 -12.22 4.01 -9.51
CA ASN A 5 -11.36 3.13 -8.73
C ASN A 5 -10.02 3.82 -8.44
N ALA A 6 -9.92 4.46 -7.27
CA ALA A 6 -8.72 5.16 -6.82
C ALA A 6 -7.47 4.25 -6.71
N CYS A 7 -7.64 2.94 -6.47
CA CYS A 7 -6.53 1.99 -6.43
C CYS A 7 -5.93 1.78 -7.82
N MET A 8 -6.81 1.63 -8.83
CA MET A 8 -6.40 1.53 -10.24
C MET A 8 -5.70 2.81 -10.71
N GLU A 9 -6.17 3.98 -10.30
CA GLU A 9 -5.51 5.25 -10.64
C GLU A 9 -4.14 5.38 -10.00
N ALA A 10 -3.99 4.99 -8.73
CA ALA A 10 -2.70 4.98 -8.05
C ALA A 10 -1.73 3.99 -8.72
N PHE A 11 -2.22 2.83 -9.13
CA PHE A 11 -1.44 1.85 -9.87
C PHE A 11 -1.02 2.37 -11.26
N ALA A 12 -1.93 3.00 -12.01
CA ALA A 12 -1.63 3.59 -13.31
C ALA A 12 -0.51 4.64 -13.20
N ARG A 13 -0.58 5.54 -12.23
CA ARG A 13 0.49 6.53 -11.97
C ARG A 13 1.81 5.86 -11.60
N LEU A 14 1.78 4.82 -10.78
CA LEU A 14 2.99 4.05 -10.44
C LEU A 14 3.60 3.41 -11.69
N CYS A 15 2.78 2.85 -12.58
CA CYS A 15 3.26 2.30 -13.84
C CYS A 15 3.86 3.37 -14.75
N GLU A 16 3.28 4.57 -14.81
CA GLU A 16 3.85 5.71 -15.55
C GLU A 16 5.20 6.16 -14.99
N ASP A 17 5.32 6.26 -13.66
CA ASP A 17 6.56 6.66 -12.99
C ASP A 17 7.69 5.64 -13.20
N VAL A 18 7.37 4.34 -13.06
CA VAL A 18 8.34 3.24 -13.17
C VAL A 18 8.73 2.93 -14.61
N ASN A 19 7.80 3.07 -15.56
CA ASN A 19 8.03 2.74 -16.96
C ASN A 19 8.40 3.97 -17.81
N THR A 20 9.11 4.94 -17.22
CA THR A 20 9.49 6.21 -17.87
C THR A 20 10.23 6.03 -19.21
N ASP A 21 10.83 4.86 -19.47
CA ASP A 21 11.52 4.51 -20.73
C ASP A 21 10.83 3.43 -21.60
N GLN A 22 9.78 2.75 -21.13
CA GLN A 22 9.11 1.69 -21.89
C GLN A 22 7.60 1.87 -21.83
N LYS A 23 6.92 1.97 -22.98
CA LYS A 23 5.45 1.98 -23.04
C LYS A 23 4.87 0.59 -22.73
N SER A 24 5.08 0.11 -21.51
CA SER A 24 4.50 -1.13 -21.01
C SER A 24 3.03 -0.87 -20.70
N ALA A 25 2.14 -1.59 -21.38
CA ALA A 25 0.71 -1.54 -21.09
C ALA A 25 0.45 -2.02 -19.66
N ILE A 26 -0.50 -1.38 -18.97
CA ILE A 26 -0.97 -1.83 -17.65
C ILE A 26 -1.46 -3.28 -17.77
N ASN A 27 -0.79 -4.19 -17.06
CA ASN A 27 -1.21 -5.58 -16.97
C ASN A 27 -2.15 -5.75 -15.77
N GLN A 28 -3.34 -6.33 -16.01
CA GLN A 28 -4.32 -6.55 -14.95
C GLN A 28 -3.81 -7.47 -13.83
N SER A 29 -2.96 -8.45 -14.16
CA SER A 29 -2.38 -9.34 -13.15
C SER A 29 -1.50 -8.57 -12.17
N ASP A 30 -0.75 -7.58 -12.66
CA ASP A 30 0.13 -6.75 -11.83
C ASP A 30 -0.70 -5.78 -10.96
N TYR A 31 -1.82 -5.28 -11.49
CA TYR A 31 -2.78 -4.51 -10.70
C TYR A 31 -3.35 -5.33 -9.54
N TRP A 32 -3.77 -6.58 -9.77
CA TRP A 32 -4.31 -7.43 -8.71
C TRP A 32 -3.27 -7.75 -7.64
N LEU A 33 -2.00 -7.95 -8.02
CA LEU A 33 -0.89 -8.12 -7.07
C LEU A 33 -0.65 -6.86 -6.24
N PHE A 34 -0.67 -5.69 -6.89
CA PHE A 34 -0.56 -4.40 -6.22
C PHE A 34 -1.70 -4.19 -5.21
N GLU A 35 -2.94 -4.42 -5.64
CA GLU A 35 -4.11 -4.27 -4.79
C GLU A 35 -4.09 -5.25 -3.61
N LEU A 36 -3.71 -6.50 -3.84
CA LEU A 36 -3.57 -7.49 -2.77
C LEU A 36 -2.53 -7.06 -1.74
N GLY A 37 -1.33 -6.65 -2.19
CA GLY A 37 -0.28 -6.16 -1.31
C GLY A 37 -0.70 -4.93 -0.50
N PHE A 38 -1.45 -4.02 -1.13
CA PHE A 38 -2.00 -2.85 -0.45
C PHE A 38 -3.03 -3.23 0.63
N ARG A 39 -3.98 -4.12 0.32
CA ARG A 39 -4.99 -4.60 1.27
C ARG A 39 -4.33 -5.30 2.47
N SER A 40 -3.38 -6.20 2.21
CA SER A 40 -2.62 -6.87 3.28
C SER A 40 -1.85 -5.88 4.15
N ALA A 41 -1.27 -4.82 3.56
CA ALA A 41 -0.56 -3.81 4.34
C ALA A 41 -1.51 -2.99 5.25
N ILE A 42 -2.73 -2.70 4.79
CA ILE A 42 -3.74 -2.02 5.60
C ILE A 42 -4.23 -2.93 6.74
N GLU A 43 -4.49 -4.20 6.47
CA GLU A 43 -4.89 -5.16 7.51
C GLU A 43 -3.83 -5.27 8.61
N GLU A 44 -2.56 -5.36 8.24
CA GLU A 44 -1.46 -5.41 9.21
C GLU A 44 -1.36 -4.11 10.03
N LEU A 45 -1.58 -2.93 9.41
CA LEU A 45 -1.64 -1.67 10.16
C LEU A 45 -2.80 -1.62 11.16
N LEU A 46 -3.96 -2.18 10.80
CA LEU A 46 -5.10 -2.29 11.72
C LEU A 46 -4.78 -3.26 12.87
N LEU A 47 -4.13 -4.40 12.59
CA LEU A 47 -3.68 -5.32 13.62
C LEU A 47 -2.66 -4.69 14.58
N ILE A 48 -1.75 -3.87 14.07
CA ILE A 48 -0.82 -3.08 14.91
C ILE A 48 -1.61 -2.08 15.74
N ALA A 49 -2.59 -1.40 15.15
CA ALA A 49 -3.44 -0.44 15.85
C ALA A 49 -4.27 -1.08 16.95
N ASP A 50 -4.68 -2.34 16.81
CA ASP A 50 -5.47 -3.08 17.80
C ASP A 50 -4.58 -3.74 18.88
N SER A 51 -3.52 -4.45 18.47
CA SER A 51 -2.63 -5.18 19.38
C SER A 51 -1.65 -4.26 20.11
N GLY A 52 -1.30 -3.11 19.52
CA GLY A 52 -0.27 -2.22 20.05
C GLY A 52 1.15 -2.75 19.89
N SER A 53 1.35 -3.75 19.04
CA SER A 53 2.66 -4.34 18.75
C SER A 53 2.79 -4.64 17.27
N GLN A 54 4.02 -4.61 16.76
CA GLN A 54 4.31 -4.97 15.38
C GLN A 54 5.11 -6.26 15.35
N SER A 55 4.57 -7.27 14.67
CA SER A 55 5.26 -8.57 14.52
C SER A 55 6.41 -8.48 13.52
N GLN A 56 6.24 -7.74 12.42
CA GLN A 56 7.26 -7.58 11.38
C GLN A 56 7.24 -6.17 10.79
N LYS A 57 8.43 -5.65 10.45
CA LYS A 57 8.57 -4.36 9.78
C LYS A 57 8.08 -4.41 8.33
N PHE A 58 7.40 -3.35 7.90
CA PHE A 58 7.06 -3.16 6.50
C PHE A 58 8.32 -2.85 5.69
N VAL A 59 8.44 -3.47 4.51
CA VAL A 59 9.49 -3.13 3.54
C VAL A 59 9.26 -1.72 2.97
N SER A 60 7.98 -1.34 2.79
CA SER A 60 7.60 0.01 2.36
C SER A 60 7.92 1.03 3.46
N PRO A 61 8.80 2.02 3.20
CA PRO A 61 9.13 3.05 4.19
C PRO A 61 7.91 3.85 4.64
N ARG A 62 6.95 4.07 3.73
CA ARG A 62 5.72 4.81 4.02
C ARG A 62 4.80 4.05 4.97
N PHE A 63 4.63 2.74 4.76
CA PHE A 63 3.83 1.90 5.67
C PHE A 63 4.54 1.71 7.02
N GLN A 64 5.87 1.57 7.04
CA GLN A 64 6.60 1.51 8.30
C GLN A 64 6.45 2.80 9.11
N MET A 65 6.56 3.97 8.46
CA MET A 65 6.33 5.25 9.13
C MET A 65 4.90 5.36 9.71
N LEU A 66 3.89 4.81 9.04
CA LEU A 66 2.53 4.76 9.57
C LEU A 66 2.42 3.83 10.79
N ALA A 67 3.02 2.64 10.73
CA ALA A 67 3.09 1.71 11.86
C ALA A 67 3.76 2.36 13.08
N ASP A 68 4.91 3.02 12.87
CA ASP A 68 5.64 3.72 13.94
C ASP A 68 4.78 4.83 14.56
N LYS A 69 4.03 5.59 13.74
CA LYS A 69 3.10 6.62 14.26
C LYS A 69 1.98 6.02 15.09
N ILE A 70 1.37 4.93 14.64
CA ILE A 70 0.32 4.23 15.38
C ILE A 70 0.84 3.75 16.74
N LEU A 71 2.00 3.09 16.75
CA LEU A 71 2.64 2.61 17.98
C LEU A 71 2.98 3.76 18.95
N ASN A 72 3.58 4.84 18.44
CA ASN A 72 3.94 5.99 19.26
C ASN A 72 2.71 6.74 19.80
N SER A 73 1.58 6.76 19.07
CA SER A 73 0.35 7.41 19.53
C SER A 73 -0.29 6.74 20.75
N ARG A 74 0.05 5.48 21.03
CA ARG A 74 -0.41 4.76 22.22
C ARG A 74 0.43 5.01 23.47
N LEU A 75 1.64 5.56 23.32
CA LEU A 75 2.52 5.89 24.45
C LEU A 75 2.18 7.23 25.12
N HIS A 76 1.25 7.99 24.53
CA HIS A 76 0.73 9.27 25.01
C HIS A 76 -0.74 9.13 25.39
#